data_AF-A0A1Q3GK42-F1
#
_entry.id   AF-A0A1Q3GK42-F1
#
_cell.length_a   1.000
_cell.length_b   1.000
_cell.length_c   1.000
_cell.angle_alpha   90.00
_cell.angle_beta   90.00
_cell.angle_gamma   90.00
#
_symmetry.space_group_name_H-M   'P 1'
#
loop_
_entity.id
_entity.type
_entity.pdbx_description
1 polymer ?
#
loop_
_entity_poly.entity_id
_entity_poly.type
_entity_poly.pdbx_seq_one_letter_code
_entity_poly.pdbx_strand_id
1 'polypeptide(L)'
;MKKQLLFIAILLASGLTLGVVLGNNLTQSTHAKNNCEAPFIPSFEDQAVSVSYTSPTKDTVELGKVAWIRNYEAAVRLAKKQGKPIFILFQEVPGCLNCKRFGREVMSNPLVVDVIENEFVPLCVFNNKGGLDARTLKKFGEPSWNNPVVRIINPAGKDITRRMGSFHPKQVVNGIVDALQKSDKKIPAYFKLLQKQVNAQYGSTEKAVFPMYCFWSGELKLGQIKGVVNTKPGFMNGREVVEVQFDKQQTSFKDLLKTAKKYQAIEGAFVNSEQQKNVAKKEFNAVRKAGRFRLDGEPKYYMSKTSYKHLPMLPLQRIKVNLALYAQQNPQKFLSPSQVRLYKQIQQSKIKLADYSVSESIIDDWEEVEKKLKN
;
A
#
# COMPACT_ATOMS: atom_id res chain seq x y z
N MET A 1 -61.36 -23.77 -3.28
CA MET A 1 -61.75 -22.88 -2.15
C MET A 1 -60.66 -21.80 -2.01
N LYS A 2 -60.90 -20.50 -1.75
CA LYS A 2 -61.48 -19.82 -0.55
C LYS A 2 -60.78 -20.26 0.75
N LYS A 3 -60.20 -19.42 1.64
CA LYS A 3 -59.72 -18.00 1.66
C LYS A 3 -58.31 -18.04 2.37
N GLN A 4 -57.55 -17.02 2.81
CA GLN A 4 -57.54 -15.53 2.95
C GLN A 4 -56.12 -15.01 2.58
N LEU A 5 -55.75 -13.74 2.37
CA LEU A 5 -56.34 -12.38 2.54
C LEU A 5 -56.15 -11.68 3.92
N LEU A 6 -55.10 -10.84 4.04
CA LEU A 6 -55.18 -9.54 4.71
C LEU A 6 -54.18 -8.52 4.10
N PHE A 7 -54.65 -7.28 3.90
CA PHE A 7 -53.88 -6.09 3.50
C PHE A 7 -54.12 -5.02 4.58
N ILE A 8 -53.11 -4.25 4.97
CA ILE A 8 -53.30 -2.92 5.59
C ILE A 8 -52.24 -1.96 5.01
N ALA A 9 -52.70 -0.78 4.61
CA ALA A 9 -51.95 0.41 4.21
C ALA A 9 -52.83 1.64 4.53
N ILE A 10 -52.42 2.86 4.14
CA ILE A 10 -53.15 4.13 4.36
C ILE A 10 -52.98 4.57 5.86
N LEU A 11 -52.77 5.85 6.22
CA LEU A 11 -53.29 7.11 5.67
C LEU A 11 -52.25 8.26 5.62
N LEU A 12 -52.48 9.23 4.75
CA LEU A 12 -51.69 10.46 4.60
C LEU A 12 -52.63 11.68 4.41
N ALA A 13 -52.70 12.56 5.42
CA ALA A 13 -53.38 13.87 5.47
C ALA A 13 -53.02 14.50 6.83
N SER A 14 -52.99 15.80 7.10
CA SER A 14 -53.13 17.05 6.31
C SER A 14 -52.30 18.13 7.06
N GLY A 15 -51.91 19.28 6.51
CA GLY A 15 -52.40 19.95 5.30
C GLY A 15 -53.29 21.16 5.63
N LEU A 16 -52.90 22.03 6.56
CA LEU A 16 -53.57 23.31 6.81
C LEU A 16 -52.61 24.36 7.41
N THR A 17 -52.73 25.59 6.91
CA THR A 17 -51.97 26.77 7.36
C THR A 17 -52.78 27.62 8.31
N LEU A 18 -52.14 28.27 9.30
CA LEU A 18 -52.64 29.52 9.84
C LEU A 18 -51.47 30.43 10.24
N GLY A 19 -51.36 31.60 9.60
CA GLY A 19 -50.49 32.68 10.04
C GLY A 19 -51.32 33.68 10.85
N VAL A 20 -50.77 34.19 11.95
CA VAL A 20 -51.39 35.28 12.74
C VAL A 20 -50.43 36.46 12.78
N VAL A 21 -50.89 37.60 12.25
CA VAL A 21 -50.16 38.87 12.30
C VAL A 21 -50.76 39.73 13.42
N LEU A 22 -50.02 39.84 14.51
CA LEU A 22 -50.12 40.88 15.53
C LEU A 22 -48.67 41.16 15.97
N GLY A 23 -48.23 42.39 16.19
CA GLY A 23 -48.91 43.68 16.13
C GLY A 23 -48.12 44.64 17.01
N ASN A 24 -47.55 45.71 16.44
CA ASN A 24 -46.63 46.58 17.19
C ASN A 24 -47.32 47.23 18.41
N ASN A 25 -46.58 47.31 19.52
CA ASN A 25 -46.62 48.51 20.34
C ASN A 25 -45.29 48.74 21.08
N LEU A 26 -44.93 50.01 21.21
CA LEU A 26 -43.69 50.48 21.82
C LEU A 26 -43.92 50.81 23.29
N THR A 27 -43.01 50.38 24.16
CA THR A 27 -42.76 51.05 25.45
C THR A 27 -41.26 51.32 25.58
N GLN A 28 -40.91 52.60 25.65
CA GLN A 28 -39.54 53.01 25.93
C GLN A 28 -39.24 52.78 27.42
N SER A 29 -38.09 52.19 27.72
CA SER A 29 -37.49 52.23 29.05
C SER A 29 -36.09 52.81 28.93
N THR A 30 -35.86 53.97 29.55
CA THR A 30 -34.59 54.69 29.49
C THR A 30 -33.68 54.29 30.64
N HIS A 31 -32.59 53.58 30.34
CA HIS A 31 -31.48 53.42 31.30
C HIS A 31 -30.13 53.76 30.66
N ALA A 32 -29.20 54.17 31.51
CA ALA A 32 -28.03 54.96 31.16
C ALA A 32 -26.99 54.24 30.29
N LYS A 33 -26.25 55.04 29.49
CA LYS A 33 -25.07 54.60 28.76
C LYS A 33 -23.94 54.20 29.73
N ASN A 34 -23.50 52.95 29.68
CA ASN A 34 -22.19 52.54 30.18
C ASN A 34 -21.31 52.14 29.00
N ASN A 35 -20.44 53.06 28.56
CA ASN A 35 -19.56 52.85 27.41
C ASN A 35 -18.38 51.93 27.76
N CYS A 36 -18.62 50.62 27.74
CA CYS A 36 -17.58 49.58 27.73
C CYS A 36 -17.82 48.60 26.58
N GLU A 37 -17.74 49.09 25.34
CA GLU A 37 -17.64 48.21 24.17
C GLU A 37 -16.30 47.48 24.22
N ALA A 38 -16.33 46.21 24.65
CA ALA A 38 -15.20 45.32 24.47
C ALA A 38 -14.92 45.20 22.95
N PRO A 39 -13.67 45.34 22.50
CA PRO A 39 -13.36 45.31 21.07
C PRO A 39 -13.82 43.97 20.48
N PHE A 40 -14.55 44.04 19.35
CA PHE A 40 -15.02 42.87 18.63
C PHE A 40 -13.82 42.09 18.09
N ILE A 41 -13.36 41.10 18.86
CA ILE A 41 -12.38 40.11 18.42
C ILE A 41 -13.10 39.24 17.37
N PRO A 42 -12.66 39.24 16.10
CA PRO A 42 -13.27 38.37 15.08
C PRO A 42 -13.16 36.91 15.51
N SER A 43 -14.18 36.10 15.23
CA SER A 43 -14.08 34.66 15.46
C SER A 43 -12.90 34.10 14.67
N PHE A 44 -12.14 33.19 15.28
CA PHE A 44 -10.87 32.68 14.74
C PHE A 44 -11.09 31.60 13.64
N GLU A 45 -12.09 31.82 12.78
CA GLU A 45 -12.59 30.87 11.80
C GLU A 45 -11.98 31.10 10.41
N ASP A 46 -11.53 29.99 9.80
CA ASP A 46 -11.13 29.84 8.40
C ASP A 46 -10.29 30.97 7.74
N GLN A 47 -9.26 31.44 8.47
CA GLN A 47 -8.00 31.74 7.78
C GLN A 47 -7.52 30.46 7.07
N ALA A 48 -7.58 30.47 5.73
CA ALA A 48 -7.22 29.35 4.88
C ALA A 48 -5.70 29.09 4.89
N VAL A 49 -5.19 28.49 5.97
CA VAL A 49 -3.77 28.15 6.12
C VAL A 49 -3.34 27.20 5.01
N SER A 50 -2.54 27.71 4.08
CA SER A 50 -1.91 26.94 3.02
C SER A 50 -1.01 25.86 3.62
N VAL A 51 -1.34 24.59 3.35
CA VAL A 51 -0.53 23.46 3.81
C VAL A 51 0.70 23.36 2.91
N SER A 52 1.82 23.91 3.39
CA SER A 52 3.11 23.72 2.74
C SER A 52 3.63 22.30 3.00
N TYR A 53 4.07 21.64 1.93
CA TYR A 53 4.67 20.31 1.93
C TYR A 53 6.16 20.41 1.61
N THR A 54 6.98 19.48 2.13
CA THR A 54 8.38 19.38 1.73
C THR A 54 8.51 18.91 0.30
N SER A 55 9.06 19.74 -0.58
CA SER A 55 9.65 19.27 -1.84
C SER A 55 10.86 18.38 -1.53
N PRO A 56 10.98 17.17 -2.12
CA PRO A 56 12.20 16.36 -1.97
C PRO A 56 13.42 17.08 -2.55
N THR A 57 14.47 17.25 -1.75
CA THR A 57 15.78 17.76 -2.20
C THR A 57 16.86 16.71 -1.97
N LYS A 58 18.07 16.98 -2.49
CA LYS A 58 19.25 16.11 -2.30
C LYS A 58 19.60 15.91 -0.82
N ASP A 59 19.23 16.87 0.02
CA ASP A 59 19.60 16.95 1.45
C ASP A 59 18.49 16.43 2.38
N THR A 60 17.43 15.82 1.82
CA THR A 60 16.29 15.24 2.57
C THR A 60 16.09 13.75 2.30
N VAL A 61 17.15 13.00 2.00
CA VAL A 61 17.08 11.56 1.65
C VAL A 61 16.46 10.70 2.76
N GLU A 62 16.54 11.14 4.01
CA GLU A 62 15.91 10.56 5.20
C GLU A 62 14.37 10.58 5.17
N LEU A 63 13.78 11.44 4.34
CA LEU A 63 12.33 11.60 4.17
C LEU A 63 11.75 10.77 3.02
N GLY A 64 12.61 10.18 2.18
CA GLY A 64 12.20 9.44 1.00
C GLY A 64 11.52 10.30 -0.07
N LYS A 65 10.41 9.80 -0.65
CA LYS A 65 9.63 10.50 -1.69
C LYS A 65 8.22 10.94 -1.25
N VAL A 66 7.87 10.78 0.04
CA VAL A 66 6.59 11.29 0.59
C VAL A 66 6.63 12.81 0.71
N ALA A 67 5.57 13.49 0.29
CA ALA A 67 5.34 14.91 0.55
C ALA A 67 4.93 15.14 2.02
N TRP A 68 5.82 15.65 2.87
CA TRP A 68 5.56 15.81 4.30
C TRP A 68 5.05 17.20 4.69
N ILE A 69 4.01 17.26 5.53
CA ILE A 69 3.70 18.45 6.32
C ILE A 69 4.73 18.58 7.46
N ARG A 70 5.07 19.80 7.85
CA ARG A 70 6.07 20.12 8.90
C ARG A 70 5.50 20.83 10.14
N ASN A 71 4.19 20.92 10.26
CA ASN A 71 3.49 21.57 11.37
C ASN A 71 2.34 20.66 11.86
N TYR A 72 2.40 20.26 13.13
CA TYR A 72 1.42 19.34 13.73
C TYR A 72 -0.02 19.89 13.72
N GLU A 73 -0.23 21.16 14.06
CA GLU A 73 -1.57 21.74 14.12
C GLU A 73 -2.19 21.93 12.73
N ALA A 74 -1.37 22.22 11.71
CA ALA A 74 -1.81 22.22 10.32
C ALA A 74 -2.22 20.82 9.85
N ALA A 75 -1.44 19.79 10.21
CA ALA A 75 -1.78 18.40 9.92
C ALA A 75 -3.08 17.96 10.63
N VAL A 76 -3.31 18.37 11.88
CA VAL A 76 -4.55 18.10 12.61
C VAL A 76 -5.76 18.76 11.96
N ARG A 77 -5.67 20.04 11.55
CA ARG A 77 -6.77 20.71 10.82
C ARG A 77 -7.07 20.02 9.50
N LEU A 78 -6.04 19.64 8.73
CA LEU A 78 -6.23 18.91 7.47
C LEU A 78 -6.84 17.51 7.70
N ALA A 79 -6.40 16.80 8.74
CA ALA A 79 -6.88 15.46 9.09
C ALA A 79 -8.37 15.46 9.48
N LYS A 80 -8.81 16.48 10.24
CA LYS A 80 -10.23 16.74 10.51
C LYS A 80 -11.00 17.03 9.21
N LYS A 81 -10.50 17.96 8.38
CA LYS A 81 -11.14 18.36 7.12
C LYS A 81 -11.26 17.24 6.08
N GLN A 82 -10.32 16.29 6.06
CA GLN A 82 -10.30 15.18 5.09
C GLN A 82 -10.85 13.84 5.62
N GLY A 83 -11.21 13.72 6.90
CA GLY A 83 -11.59 12.43 7.49
C GLY A 83 -10.45 11.38 7.41
N LYS A 84 -9.21 11.81 7.63
CA LYS A 84 -8.02 10.95 7.52
C LYS A 84 -7.26 10.85 8.86
N PRO A 85 -6.71 9.67 9.21
CA PRO A 85 -5.71 9.59 10.27
C PRO A 85 -4.40 10.29 9.85
N ILE A 86 -3.56 10.63 10.81
CA ILE A 86 -2.24 11.25 10.56
C ILE A 86 -1.16 10.17 10.66
N PHE A 87 -0.38 10.02 9.61
CA PHE A 87 0.85 9.23 9.63
C PHE A 87 1.99 10.16 10.06
N ILE A 88 2.56 9.94 11.25
CA ILE A 88 3.63 10.76 11.80
C ILE A 88 4.96 10.02 11.69
N LEU A 89 5.93 10.62 10.98
CA LEU A 89 7.32 10.20 10.96
C LEU A 89 8.17 11.13 11.85
N PHE A 90 8.65 10.62 12.99
CA PHE A 90 9.70 11.28 13.77
C PHE A 90 11.05 10.81 13.23
N GLN A 91 11.89 11.75 12.78
CA GLN A 91 13.09 11.45 11.98
C GLN A 91 14.20 12.47 12.23
N GLU A 92 15.45 12.04 12.14
CA GLU A 92 16.62 12.92 12.21
C GLU A 92 16.92 13.52 10.82
N VAL A 93 16.98 14.84 10.69
CA VAL A 93 17.27 15.50 9.38
C VAL A 93 18.25 16.70 9.52
N PRO A 94 19.39 16.70 8.80
CA PRO A 94 20.02 15.51 8.23
C PRO A 94 20.30 14.48 9.33
N GLY A 95 20.40 13.20 8.98
CA GLY A 95 20.44 12.11 9.95
C GLY A 95 21.45 11.00 9.67
N CYS A 96 21.53 10.07 10.62
CA CYS A 96 22.45 8.95 10.61
C CYS A 96 22.12 7.91 9.51
N LEU A 97 22.97 6.88 9.38
CA LEU A 97 22.84 5.84 8.36
C LEU A 97 21.49 5.12 8.40
N ASN A 98 20.91 4.87 9.58
CA ASN A 98 19.58 4.25 9.71
C ASN A 98 18.48 5.17 9.18
N CYS A 99 18.57 6.47 9.45
CA CYS A 99 17.64 7.49 8.96
C CYS A 99 17.65 7.56 7.42
N LYS A 100 18.85 7.63 6.84
CA LYS A 100 19.07 7.65 5.38
C LYS A 100 18.66 6.33 4.71
N ARG A 101 18.85 5.19 5.38
CA ARG A 101 18.40 3.87 4.87
C ARG A 101 16.87 3.76 4.90
N PHE A 102 16.22 4.16 5.99
CA PHE A 102 14.76 4.14 6.13
C PHE A 102 14.07 5.01 5.07
N GLY A 103 14.63 6.20 4.80
CA GLY A 103 14.21 7.05 3.71
C GLY A 103 14.20 6.33 2.36
N ARG A 104 15.35 5.79 1.94
CA ARG A 104 15.48 5.06 0.66
C ARG A 104 14.66 3.77 0.55
N GLU A 105 14.68 2.92 1.58
CA GLU A 105 14.11 1.56 1.50
C GLU A 105 12.61 1.50 1.81
N VAL A 106 12.08 2.47 2.58
CA VAL A 106 10.68 2.46 3.04
C VAL A 106 9.92 3.69 2.57
N MET A 107 10.44 4.89 2.79
CA MET A 107 9.73 6.14 2.44
C MET A 107 9.88 6.55 0.96
N SER A 108 10.78 5.93 0.19
CA SER A 108 10.83 6.04 -1.28
C SER A 108 10.17 4.88 -2.01
N ASN A 109 9.62 3.88 -1.30
CA ASN A 109 8.88 2.80 -1.96
C ASN A 109 7.57 3.35 -2.55
N PRO A 110 7.33 3.29 -3.88
CA PRO A 110 6.22 4.02 -4.51
C PRO A 110 4.83 3.56 -4.02
N LEU A 111 4.71 2.31 -3.53
CA LEU A 111 3.47 1.78 -2.97
C LEU A 111 3.26 2.18 -1.51
N VAL A 112 4.32 2.55 -0.79
CA VAL A 112 4.25 3.16 0.55
C VAL A 112 3.93 4.65 0.44
N VAL A 113 4.54 5.36 -0.53
CA VAL A 113 4.20 6.75 -0.85
C VAL A 113 2.73 6.89 -1.20
N ASP A 114 2.24 6.11 -2.19
CA ASP A 114 0.83 6.18 -2.62
C ASP A 114 -0.15 5.92 -1.46
N VAL A 115 0.09 4.95 -0.56
CA VAL A 115 -0.87 4.70 0.53
C VAL A 115 -0.84 5.81 1.59
N ILE A 116 0.35 6.36 1.89
CA ILE A 116 0.50 7.42 2.89
C ILE A 116 -0.23 8.69 2.42
N GLU A 117 0.00 9.12 1.18
CA GLU A 117 -0.56 10.38 0.66
C GLU A 117 -2.07 10.28 0.36
N ASN A 118 -2.54 9.11 -0.12
CA ASN A 118 -3.96 8.94 -0.44
C ASN A 118 -4.81 8.67 0.81
N GLU A 119 -4.38 7.82 1.75
CA GLU A 119 -5.24 7.38 2.86
C GLU A 119 -5.07 8.18 4.17
N PHE A 120 -3.90 8.83 4.36
CA PHE A 120 -3.51 9.55 5.57
C PHE A 120 -3.22 11.04 5.29
N VAL A 121 -2.96 11.78 6.37
CA VAL A 121 -2.23 13.04 6.33
C VAL A 121 -0.76 12.77 6.73
N PRO A 122 0.23 12.98 5.84
CA PRO A 122 1.65 12.82 6.17
C PRO A 122 2.19 13.99 6.99
N LEU A 123 2.62 13.75 8.22
CA LEU A 123 3.35 14.69 9.06
C LEU A 123 4.75 14.15 9.33
N CYS A 124 5.79 14.96 9.11
CA CYS A 124 7.11 14.69 9.64
C CYS A 124 7.40 15.60 10.84
N VAL A 125 8.16 15.09 11.81
CA VAL A 125 8.70 15.82 12.97
C VAL A 125 10.22 15.56 13.00
N PHE A 126 11.04 16.61 12.98
CA PHE A 126 12.48 16.48 13.04
C PHE A 126 12.95 16.28 14.49
N ASN A 127 13.39 15.08 14.83
CA ASN A 127 13.76 14.69 16.21
C ASN A 127 15.03 15.38 16.74
N ASN A 128 15.69 16.20 15.92
CA ASN A 128 16.91 16.92 16.24
C ASN A 128 16.77 18.45 16.12
N LYS A 129 15.54 19.01 16.07
CA LYS A 129 15.29 20.46 15.98
C LYS A 129 14.42 20.99 17.13
N GLY A 130 14.57 22.28 17.41
CA GLY A 130 13.78 23.03 18.40
C GLY A 130 12.38 23.42 17.91
N GLY A 131 11.80 24.44 18.55
CA GLY A 131 10.58 25.10 18.05
C GLY A 131 9.36 24.18 17.97
N LEU A 132 8.72 24.14 16.80
CA LEU A 132 7.51 23.33 16.54
C LEU A 132 7.77 21.82 16.67
N ASP A 133 8.94 21.35 16.23
CA ASP A 133 9.30 19.93 16.31
C ASP A 133 9.47 19.49 17.77
N ALA A 134 10.26 20.22 18.57
CA ALA A 134 10.44 19.94 20.00
C ALA A 134 9.13 19.96 20.81
N ARG A 135 8.19 20.86 20.50
CA ARG A 135 6.84 20.84 21.12
C ARG A 135 6.07 19.56 20.77
N THR A 136 6.22 19.08 19.53
CA THR A 136 5.56 17.86 19.06
C THR A 136 6.20 16.60 19.65
N LEU A 137 7.53 16.54 19.75
CA LEU A 137 8.26 15.47 20.46
C LEU A 137 7.76 15.33 21.90
N LYS A 138 7.73 16.45 22.65
CA LYS A 138 7.24 16.49 24.04
C LYS A 138 5.78 16.04 24.16
N LYS A 139 4.92 16.37 23.20
CA LYS A 139 3.50 15.94 23.17
C LYS A 139 3.34 14.42 23.09
N PHE A 140 4.21 13.73 22.36
CA PHE A 140 4.13 12.26 22.17
C PHE A 140 5.05 11.46 23.10
N GLY A 141 5.94 12.12 23.86
CA GLY A 141 6.98 11.45 24.64
C GLY A 141 8.05 10.78 23.78
N GLU A 142 8.29 11.31 22.58
CA GLU A 142 9.36 10.82 21.71
C GLU A 142 10.71 11.45 22.08
N PRO A 143 11.78 10.66 22.29
CA PRO A 143 13.08 11.21 22.60
C PRO A 143 13.74 11.80 21.35
N SER A 144 14.51 12.87 21.54
CA SER A 144 15.33 13.48 20.50
C SER A 144 16.47 12.56 20.06
N TRP A 145 17.04 12.81 18.86
CA TRP A 145 18.22 12.11 18.33
C TRP A 145 18.12 10.57 18.32
N ASN A 146 16.93 10.05 18.01
CA ASN A 146 16.67 8.61 17.95
C ASN A 146 16.60 8.06 16.51
N ASN A 147 16.59 6.72 16.38
CA ASN A 147 16.26 6.05 15.13
C ASN A 147 14.83 6.38 14.67
N PRO A 148 14.49 6.25 13.37
CA PRO A 148 13.19 6.66 12.85
C PRO A 148 12.02 5.98 13.58
N VAL A 149 10.98 6.75 13.88
CA VAL A 149 9.76 6.28 14.57
C VAL A 149 8.54 6.65 13.75
N VAL A 150 7.66 5.68 13.52
CA VAL A 150 6.33 5.95 12.98
C VAL A 150 5.27 5.83 14.08
N ARG A 151 4.37 6.81 14.14
CA ARG A 151 3.08 6.71 14.84
C ARG A 151 1.94 6.94 13.84
N ILE A 152 0.78 6.36 14.11
CA ILE A 152 -0.43 6.62 13.32
C ILE A 152 -1.56 6.96 14.30
N ILE A 153 -2.04 8.19 14.23
CA ILE A 153 -2.99 8.77 15.18
C ILE A 153 -4.30 9.16 14.50
N ASN A 154 -5.37 9.26 15.28
CA ASN A 154 -6.63 9.87 14.83
C ASN A 154 -6.55 11.42 14.91
N PRO A 155 -7.51 12.16 14.31
CA PRO A 155 -7.54 13.64 14.36
C PRO A 155 -7.74 14.25 15.76
N ALA A 156 -7.90 13.44 16.81
CA ALA A 156 -7.93 13.87 18.21
C ALA A 156 -6.56 13.71 18.92
N GLY A 157 -5.52 13.22 18.22
CA GLY A 157 -4.18 13.05 18.78
C GLY A 157 -3.91 11.69 19.45
N LYS A 158 -4.85 10.75 19.39
CA LYS A 158 -4.71 9.42 20.01
C LYS A 158 -4.16 8.40 19.02
N ASP A 159 -3.16 7.62 19.45
CA ASP A 159 -2.62 6.48 18.69
C ASP A 159 -3.70 5.43 18.34
N ILE A 160 -3.73 5.02 17.07
CA ILE A 160 -4.57 3.95 16.52
C ILE A 160 -3.81 2.61 16.58
N THR A 161 -2.51 2.67 16.32
CA THR A 161 -1.61 1.52 16.30
C THR A 161 -0.54 1.66 17.37
N ARG A 162 0.16 0.57 17.69
CA ARG A 162 1.35 0.66 18.56
C ARG A 162 2.43 1.51 17.87
N ARG A 163 3.21 2.26 18.65
CA ARG A 163 4.41 3.00 18.22
C ARG A 163 5.37 2.06 17.47
N MET A 164 5.79 2.46 16.28
CA MET A 164 6.66 1.66 15.41
C MET A 164 8.10 2.20 15.44
N GLY A 165 8.86 1.77 16.45
CA GLY A 165 10.23 2.23 16.70
C GLY A 165 11.35 1.34 16.14
N SER A 166 11.05 0.25 15.42
CA SER A 166 12.11 -0.58 14.81
C SER A 166 12.43 -0.22 13.35
N PHE A 167 11.75 0.80 12.79
CA PHE A 167 11.92 1.33 11.42
C PHE A 167 11.97 0.26 10.31
N HIS A 168 11.50 -0.94 10.60
CA HIS A 168 11.66 -2.10 9.74
C HIS A 168 10.49 -2.14 8.73
N PRO A 169 10.72 -2.43 7.42
CA PRO A 169 9.67 -2.36 6.40
C PRO A 169 8.41 -3.18 6.76
N LYS A 170 8.61 -4.39 7.29
CA LYS A 170 7.53 -5.27 7.78
C LYS A 170 6.77 -4.71 8.99
N GLN A 171 7.38 -3.90 9.85
CA GLN A 171 6.64 -3.24 10.93
C GLN A 171 5.76 -2.12 10.36
N VAL A 172 6.32 -1.24 9.54
CA VAL A 172 5.60 -0.08 8.96
C VAL A 172 4.44 -0.51 8.07
N VAL A 173 4.65 -1.46 7.15
CA VAL A 173 3.61 -1.91 6.22
C VAL A 173 2.45 -2.61 6.93
N ASN A 174 2.71 -3.42 7.97
CA ASN A 174 1.62 -4.02 8.76
C ASN A 174 0.95 -2.99 9.67
N GLY A 175 1.68 -2.00 10.22
CA GLY A 175 1.10 -0.92 11.01
C GLY A 175 0.17 -0.02 10.19
N ILE A 176 0.51 0.27 8.94
CA ILE A 176 -0.41 0.96 8.01
C ILE A 176 -1.68 0.14 7.82
N VAL A 177 -1.58 -1.19 7.64
CA VAL A 177 -2.76 -2.06 7.50
C VAL A 177 -3.62 -2.08 8.78
N ASP A 178 -3.00 -2.25 9.95
CA ASP A 178 -3.65 -2.19 11.27
C ASP A 178 -4.38 -0.84 11.48
N ALA A 179 -3.74 0.28 11.09
CA ALA A 179 -4.34 1.61 11.17
C ALA A 179 -5.56 1.77 10.26
N LEU A 180 -5.49 1.30 9.01
CA LEU A 180 -6.62 1.35 8.09
C LEU A 180 -7.80 0.51 8.60
N GLN A 181 -7.53 -0.71 9.09
CA GLN A 181 -8.56 -1.58 9.66
C GLN A 181 -9.26 -0.96 10.87
N LYS A 182 -8.50 -0.37 11.80
CA LYS A 182 -9.04 0.32 12.99
C LYS A 182 -9.63 1.71 12.72
N SER A 183 -9.54 2.18 11.49
CA SER A 183 -10.21 3.41 11.01
C SER A 183 -11.38 3.09 10.08
N ASP A 184 -11.82 1.83 10.03
CA ASP A 184 -12.82 1.27 9.11
C ASP A 184 -12.53 1.56 7.61
N LYS A 185 -11.26 1.82 7.27
CA LYS A 185 -10.81 2.12 5.91
C LYS A 185 -10.49 0.85 5.13
N LYS A 186 -10.99 0.81 3.89
CA LYS A 186 -10.72 -0.25 2.91
C LYS A 186 -9.25 -0.22 2.46
N ILE A 187 -8.42 -1.08 3.04
CA ILE A 187 -7.01 -1.26 2.61
C ILE A 187 -6.95 -1.46 1.08
N PRO A 188 -6.18 -0.63 0.33
CA PRO A 188 -6.08 -0.75 -1.13
C PRO A 188 -5.54 -2.09 -1.63
N ALA A 189 -5.99 -2.52 -2.81
CA ALA A 189 -5.65 -3.84 -3.36
C ALA A 189 -4.14 -4.00 -3.64
N TYR A 190 -3.48 -2.98 -4.18
CA TYR A 190 -2.02 -2.96 -4.36
C TYR A 190 -1.29 -3.07 -3.01
N PHE A 191 -1.78 -2.40 -1.97
CA PHE A 191 -1.15 -2.41 -0.65
C PHE A 191 -1.30 -3.76 0.06
N LYS A 192 -2.41 -4.47 -0.16
CA LYS A 192 -2.56 -5.89 0.24
C LYS A 192 -1.58 -6.82 -0.48
N LEU A 193 -1.08 -6.47 -1.67
CA LEU A 193 0.00 -7.21 -2.35
C LEU A 193 1.37 -6.85 -1.76
N LEU A 194 1.64 -5.57 -1.45
CA LEU A 194 2.85 -5.16 -0.74
C LEU A 194 2.96 -5.84 0.63
N GLN A 195 1.89 -5.83 1.42
CA GLN A 195 1.86 -6.49 2.73
C GLN A 195 2.26 -7.96 2.63
N LYS A 196 1.75 -8.69 1.64
CA LYS A 196 2.11 -10.10 1.40
C LYS A 196 3.56 -10.26 0.94
N GLN A 197 4.03 -9.42 0.02
CA GLN A 197 5.41 -9.44 -0.47
C GLN A 197 6.40 -9.23 0.68
N VAL A 198 6.18 -8.18 1.48
CA VAL A 198 7.03 -7.79 2.62
C VAL A 198 6.93 -8.80 3.77
N ASN A 199 5.75 -9.36 4.05
CA ASN A 199 5.59 -10.40 5.07
C ASN A 199 6.38 -11.67 4.75
N ALA A 200 6.43 -12.06 3.47
CA ALA A 200 7.23 -13.18 2.98
C ALA A 200 8.73 -12.85 2.97
N GLN A 201 9.13 -11.74 2.35
CA GLN A 201 10.52 -11.28 2.22
C GLN A 201 11.25 -11.19 3.57
N TYR A 202 10.56 -10.66 4.59
CA TYR A 202 11.07 -10.58 5.97
C TYR A 202 10.33 -11.59 6.88
N GLY A 203 10.03 -12.77 6.34
CA GLY A 203 9.42 -13.90 7.04
C GLY A 203 10.30 -15.13 6.86
N SER A 204 9.75 -16.17 6.24
CA SER A 204 10.53 -17.31 5.77
C SER A 204 9.96 -17.77 4.45
N THR A 205 10.74 -17.63 3.37
CA THR A 205 10.37 -18.18 2.06
C THR A 205 11.20 -19.40 1.70
N GLU A 206 10.61 -20.26 0.87
CA GLU A 206 11.30 -21.39 0.25
C GLU A 206 11.05 -21.39 -1.25
N LYS A 207 11.97 -22.02 -1.99
CA LYS A 207 11.88 -22.21 -3.44
C LYS A 207 11.60 -23.67 -3.78
N ALA A 208 10.72 -23.86 -4.76
CA ALA A 208 10.44 -25.14 -5.40
C ALA A 208 10.55 -24.97 -6.92
N VAL A 209 10.99 -26.01 -7.63
CA VAL A 209 11.01 -26.00 -9.10
C VAL A 209 10.24 -27.21 -9.60
N PHE A 210 9.27 -26.97 -10.49
CA PHE A 210 8.38 -28.03 -10.97
C PHE A 210 8.49 -28.19 -12.50
N PRO A 211 8.69 -29.41 -13.02
CA PRO A 211 8.57 -29.71 -14.45
C PRO A 211 7.10 -29.77 -14.91
N MET A 212 6.88 -29.41 -16.18
CA MET A 212 5.58 -29.40 -16.85
C MET A 212 5.76 -29.31 -18.37
N TYR A 213 4.69 -29.57 -19.13
CA TYR A 213 4.66 -29.47 -20.58
C TYR A 213 4.76 -28.02 -21.11
N CYS A 214 4.07 -27.05 -20.48
CA CYS A 214 4.07 -25.65 -20.90
C CYS A 214 4.18 -24.70 -19.69
N PHE A 215 5.32 -24.03 -19.57
CA PHE A 215 5.67 -23.16 -18.44
C PHE A 215 4.88 -21.85 -18.35
N TRP A 216 4.35 -21.31 -19.46
CA TRP A 216 3.51 -20.12 -19.43
C TRP A 216 2.12 -20.42 -18.84
N SER A 217 1.53 -21.56 -19.21
CA SER A 217 0.29 -22.06 -18.62
C SER A 217 0.48 -22.45 -17.15
N GLY A 218 1.57 -23.16 -16.84
CA GLY A 218 1.89 -23.53 -15.46
C GLY A 218 2.25 -22.34 -14.57
N GLU A 219 2.87 -21.28 -15.08
CA GLU A 219 3.10 -20.03 -14.33
C GLU A 219 1.76 -19.39 -13.90
N LEU A 220 0.77 -19.33 -14.80
CA LEU A 220 -0.57 -18.86 -14.46
C LEU A 220 -1.22 -19.74 -13.38
N LYS A 221 -1.15 -21.07 -13.52
CA LYS A 221 -1.72 -22.01 -12.53
C LYS A 221 -1.04 -21.90 -11.15
N LEU A 222 0.29 -21.85 -11.12
CA LEU A 222 1.08 -21.80 -9.89
C LEU A 222 0.98 -20.43 -9.21
N GLY A 223 0.97 -19.34 -9.96
CA GLY A 223 0.79 -17.96 -9.47
C GLY A 223 -0.58 -17.69 -8.83
N GLN A 224 -1.54 -18.62 -8.91
CA GLN A 224 -2.82 -18.55 -8.21
C GLN A 224 -2.79 -19.19 -6.81
N ILE A 225 -1.83 -20.08 -6.52
CA ILE A 225 -1.79 -20.85 -5.28
C ILE A 225 -1.54 -19.95 -4.06
N LYS A 226 -2.28 -20.18 -2.96
CA LYS A 226 -2.09 -19.45 -1.70
C LYS A 226 -0.63 -19.58 -1.23
N GLY A 227 -0.03 -18.45 -0.85
CA GLY A 227 1.33 -18.39 -0.33
C GLY A 227 2.43 -18.24 -1.38
N VAL A 228 2.13 -18.42 -2.69
CA VAL A 228 3.09 -18.10 -3.76
C VAL A 228 3.28 -16.58 -3.84
N VAL A 229 4.55 -16.14 -3.88
CA VAL A 229 4.94 -14.72 -3.92
C VAL A 229 5.84 -14.34 -5.11
N ASN A 230 6.52 -15.30 -5.73
CA ASN A 230 7.24 -15.09 -7.00
C ASN A 230 7.14 -16.35 -7.87
N THR A 231 7.19 -16.18 -9.18
CA THR A 231 7.26 -17.25 -10.18
C THR A 231 8.26 -16.86 -11.26
N LYS A 232 9.04 -17.82 -11.76
CA LYS A 232 9.94 -17.63 -12.91
C LYS A 232 9.87 -18.86 -13.83
N PRO A 233 9.33 -18.75 -15.06
CA PRO A 233 9.42 -19.81 -16.04
C PRO A 233 10.85 -19.93 -16.56
N GLY A 234 11.24 -21.12 -16.95
CA GLY A 234 12.55 -21.39 -17.52
C GLY A 234 12.78 -22.86 -17.83
N PHE A 235 14.05 -23.23 -17.99
CA PHE A 235 14.49 -24.55 -18.38
C PHE A 235 15.42 -25.14 -17.31
N MET A 236 15.23 -26.42 -16.99
CA MET A 236 16.11 -27.18 -16.12
C MET A 236 16.15 -28.63 -16.58
N ASN A 237 17.36 -29.20 -16.70
CA ASN A 237 17.59 -30.61 -17.04
C ASN A 237 16.78 -31.09 -18.27
N GLY A 238 16.79 -30.28 -19.33
CA GLY A 238 16.13 -30.57 -20.62
C GLY A 238 14.60 -30.41 -20.64
N ARG A 239 13.98 -29.85 -19.60
CA ARG A 239 12.52 -29.64 -19.52
C ARG A 239 12.17 -28.19 -19.23
N GLU A 240 10.99 -27.79 -19.68
CA GLU A 240 10.31 -26.61 -19.17
C GLU A 240 9.96 -26.78 -17.69
N VAL A 241 10.15 -25.70 -16.93
CA VAL A 241 9.91 -25.61 -15.49
C VAL A 241 9.39 -24.24 -15.09
N VAL A 242 8.78 -24.17 -13.91
CA VAL A 242 8.58 -22.92 -13.19
C VAL A 242 9.26 -23.02 -11.82
N GLU A 243 10.16 -22.08 -11.53
CA GLU A 243 10.58 -21.81 -10.16
C GLU A 243 9.47 -21.03 -9.44
N VAL A 244 9.08 -21.49 -8.26
CA VAL A 244 8.07 -20.89 -7.39
C VAL A 244 8.72 -20.53 -6.06
N GLN A 245 8.63 -19.27 -5.67
CA GLN A 245 8.95 -18.83 -4.31
C GLN A 245 7.64 -18.67 -3.52
N PHE A 246 7.60 -19.25 -2.32
CA PHE A 246 6.41 -19.22 -1.47
C PHE A 246 6.75 -18.87 -0.01
N ASP A 247 5.78 -18.24 0.66
CA ASP A 247 5.80 -17.92 2.09
C ASP A 247 5.42 -19.15 2.93
N LYS A 248 6.36 -19.62 3.75
CA LYS A 248 6.19 -20.78 4.64
C LYS A 248 5.17 -20.53 5.77
N GLN A 249 4.81 -19.27 6.02
CA GLN A 249 3.74 -18.89 6.97
C GLN A 249 2.34 -18.99 6.32
N GLN A 250 2.25 -19.22 5.00
CA GLN A 250 0.98 -19.24 4.25
C GLN A 250 0.68 -20.59 3.57
N THR A 251 1.72 -21.35 3.22
CA THR A 251 1.63 -22.70 2.63
C THR A 251 2.93 -23.50 2.88
N SER A 252 2.87 -24.83 2.81
CA SER A 252 4.06 -25.69 2.87
C SER A 252 4.43 -26.25 1.50
N PHE A 253 5.67 -26.75 1.34
CA PHE A 253 6.09 -27.46 0.12
C PHE A 253 5.14 -28.63 -0.25
N LYS A 254 4.61 -29.34 0.76
CA LYS A 254 3.64 -30.44 0.61
C LYS A 254 2.30 -29.95 0.07
N ASP A 255 1.81 -28.84 0.57
CA ASP A 255 0.48 -28.31 0.21
C ASP A 255 0.52 -27.56 -1.13
N LEU A 256 1.65 -26.92 -1.43
CA LEU A 256 1.99 -26.39 -2.75
C LEU A 256 2.02 -27.51 -3.80
N LEU A 257 2.74 -28.62 -3.55
CA LEU A 257 2.74 -29.81 -4.41
C LEU A 257 1.33 -30.35 -4.64
N LYS A 258 0.56 -30.56 -3.57
CA LYS A 258 -0.82 -31.09 -3.67
C LYS A 258 -1.74 -30.17 -4.48
N THR A 259 -1.64 -28.85 -4.28
CA THR A 259 -2.48 -27.88 -5.01
C THR A 259 -2.06 -27.79 -6.47
N ALA A 260 -0.76 -27.76 -6.77
CA ALA A 260 -0.24 -27.77 -8.14
C ALA A 260 -0.61 -29.06 -8.89
N LYS A 261 -0.57 -30.22 -8.22
CA LYS A 261 -1.06 -31.50 -8.72
C LYS A 261 -2.56 -31.44 -9.04
N LYS A 262 -3.38 -30.92 -8.11
CA LYS A 262 -4.83 -30.74 -8.32
C LYS A 262 -5.16 -29.81 -9.50
N TYR A 263 -4.35 -28.78 -9.74
CA TYR A 263 -4.50 -27.87 -10.88
C TYR A 263 -3.98 -28.44 -12.22
N GLN A 264 -3.43 -29.65 -12.23
CA GLN A 264 -2.72 -30.24 -13.38
C GLN A 264 -1.66 -29.25 -13.93
N ALA A 265 -0.89 -28.64 -13.01
CA ALA A 265 0.09 -27.62 -13.31
C ALA A 265 1.53 -28.16 -13.40
N ILE A 266 1.76 -29.37 -12.90
CA ILE A 266 3.08 -29.96 -12.70
C ILE A 266 3.05 -31.48 -12.95
N GLU A 267 4.18 -32.01 -13.41
CA GLU A 267 4.38 -33.44 -13.74
C GLU A 267 5.27 -34.16 -12.72
N GLY A 268 5.81 -33.44 -11.73
CA GLY A 268 6.81 -33.94 -10.79
C GLY A 268 7.43 -32.83 -9.97
N ALA A 269 8.66 -33.03 -9.51
CA ALA A 269 9.42 -32.02 -8.79
C ALA A 269 10.94 -32.12 -9.02
N PHE A 270 11.60 -30.97 -9.14
CA PHE A 270 13.03 -30.83 -8.97
C PHE A 270 13.31 -30.38 -7.53
N VAL A 271 14.11 -31.16 -6.80
CA VAL A 271 14.31 -31.02 -5.35
C VAL A 271 15.77 -30.77 -4.98
N ASN A 272 15.98 -29.96 -3.93
CA ASN A 272 17.30 -29.57 -3.43
C ASN A 272 17.67 -30.18 -2.07
N SER A 273 16.73 -30.85 -1.39
CA SER A 273 16.99 -31.52 -0.11
C SER A 273 16.30 -32.88 -0.02
N GLU A 274 16.83 -33.76 0.82
CA GLU A 274 16.20 -35.06 1.11
C GLU A 274 14.81 -34.88 1.75
N GLN A 275 14.57 -33.79 2.49
CA GLN A 275 13.24 -33.45 3.00
C GLN A 275 12.25 -33.18 1.85
N GLN A 276 12.61 -32.33 0.88
CA GLN A 276 11.78 -32.08 -0.30
C GLN A 276 11.57 -33.37 -1.12
N LYS A 277 12.63 -34.16 -1.32
CA LYS A 277 12.58 -35.46 -2.02
C LYS A 277 11.62 -36.45 -1.36
N ASN A 278 11.66 -36.57 -0.04
CA ASN A 278 10.80 -37.49 0.74
C ASN A 278 9.34 -37.01 0.85
N VAL A 279 9.07 -35.72 0.68
CA VAL A 279 7.70 -35.20 0.50
C VAL A 279 7.22 -35.43 -0.93
N ALA A 280 8.02 -35.07 -1.94
CA ALA A 280 7.64 -35.15 -3.35
C ALA A 280 7.40 -36.59 -3.82
N LYS A 281 8.22 -37.56 -3.36
CA LYS A 281 8.06 -38.99 -3.69
C LYS A 281 6.74 -39.60 -3.23
N LYS A 282 6.01 -38.96 -2.29
CA LYS A 282 4.68 -39.41 -1.85
C LYS A 282 3.56 -38.91 -2.77
N GLU A 283 3.86 -37.98 -3.67
CA GLU A 283 2.90 -37.38 -4.60
C GLU A 283 3.21 -37.69 -6.07
N PHE A 284 4.48 -37.92 -6.43
CA PHE A 284 4.94 -38.14 -7.80
C PHE A 284 6.06 -39.16 -7.88
N ASN A 285 6.06 -39.99 -8.92
CA ASN A 285 7.21 -40.85 -9.27
C ASN A 285 8.35 -40.03 -9.91
N ALA A 286 8.01 -38.96 -10.64
CA ALA A 286 8.95 -38.11 -11.37
C ALA A 286 9.64 -37.06 -10.48
N VAL A 287 10.41 -37.51 -9.48
CA VAL A 287 11.21 -36.65 -8.60
C VAL A 287 12.68 -36.74 -8.98
N ARG A 288 13.30 -35.60 -9.28
CA ARG A 288 14.71 -35.51 -9.73
C ARG A 288 15.48 -34.49 -8.90
N LYS A 289 16.80 -34.65 -8.75
CA LYS A 289 17.66 -33.59 -8.19
C LYS A 289 17.59 -32.37 -9.12
N ALA A 290 17.49 -31.17 -8.55
CA ALA A 290 17.54 -29.94 -9.36
C ALA A 290 18.92 -29.78 -10.02
N GLY A 291 18.94 -29.12 -11.19
CA GLY A 291 20.16 -28.74 -11.90
C GLY A 291 20.26 -27.22 -12.06
N ARG A 292 21.05 -26.75 -13.03
CA ARG A 292 21.11 -25.33 -13.39
C ARG A 292 19.77 -24.88 -13.98
N PHE A 293 19.16 -23.86 -13.37
CA PHE A 293 18.02 -23.15 -13.93
C PHE A 293 18.52 -22.14 -14.98
N ARG A 294 17.88 -22.11 -16.15
CA ARG A 294 18.02 -21.05 -17.16
C ARG A 294 16.67 -20.37 -17.30
N LEU A 295 16.61 -19.05 -17.12
CA LEU A 295 15.36 -18.29 -17.30
C LEU A 295 14.80 -18.43 -18.73
N ASP A 296 13.49 -18.34 -18.85
CA ASP A 296 12.79 -18.09 -20.12
C ASP A 296 13.17 -16.71 -20.73
N GLY A 297 12.99 -16.56 -22.04
CA GLY A 297 13.13 -15.28 -22.73
C GLY A 297 11.91 -14.36 -22.61
N GLU A 298 10.71 -14.91 -22.37
CA GLU A 298 9.45 -14.15 -22.30
C GLU A 298 8.65 -14.36 -20.99
N PRO A 299 9.29 -14.31 -19.80
CA PRO A 299 8.63 -14.58 -18.53
C PRO A 299 7.47 -13.62 -18.27
N LYS A 300 6.40 -14.08 -17.59
CA LYS A 300 5.10 -13.38 -17.54
C LYS A 300 4.52 -13.15 -18.94
N TYR A 301 4.46 -14.20 -19.76
CA TYR A 301 4.13 -14.16 -21.20
C TYR A 301 3.07 -13.14 -21.62
N TYR A 302 1.87 -13.16 -21.01
CA TYR A 302 0.78 -12.25 -21.40
C TYR A 302 1.08 -10.79 -21.05
N MET A 303 1.91 -10.55 -20.03
CA MET A 303 2.45 -9.24 -19.68
C MET A 303 3.61 -8.81 -20.60
N SER A 304 4.50 -9.72 -20.99
CA SER A 304 5.67 -9.43 -21.85
C SER A 304 5.32 -9.10 -23.30
N LYS A 305 4.09 -9.42 -23.74
CA LYS A 305 3.49 -8.91 -25.00
C LYS A 305 2.89 -7.50 -24.90
N THR A 306 2.99 -6.81 -23.75
CA THR A 306 2.34 -5.50 -23.51
C THR A 306 3.28 -4.49 -22.86
N SER A 307 2.92 -3.21 -22.88
CA SER A 307 3.65 -2.14 -22.19
C SER A 307 3.76 -2.34 -20.67
N TYR A 308 2.98 -3.25 -20.06
CA TYR A 308 3.08 -3.54 -18.61
C TYR A 308 4.43 -4.11 -18.20
N LYS A 309 5.19 -4.72 -19.12
CA LYS A 309 6.56 -5.19 -18.85
C LYS A 309 7.54 -4.06 -18.53
N HIS A 310 7.24 -2.85 -18.98
CA HIS A 310 8.02 -1.64 -18.72
C HIS A 310 7.57 -0.90 -17.45
N LEU A 311 6.56 -1.40 -16.73
CA LEU A 311 6.02 -0.78 -15.52
C LEU A 311 6.65 -1.42 -14.26
N PRO A 312 7.33 -0.63 -13.40
CA PRO A 312 7.84 -1.07 -12.11
C PRO A 312 6.74 -1.69 -11.22
N MET A 313 6.95 -2.93 -10.78
CA MET A 313 5.94 -3.72 -10.07
C MET A 313 6.57 -4.74 -9.12
N LEU A 314 5.87 -5.03 -8.01
CA LEU A 314 6.23 -6.16 -7.14
C LEU A 314 6.13 -7.49 -7.89
N PRO A 315 6.93 -8.52 -7.52
CA PRO A 315 6.75 -9.88 -8.04
C PRO A 315 5.31 -10.39 -7.97
N LEU A 316 4.62 -10.18 -6.83
CA LEU A 316 3.19 -10.47 -6.68
C LEU A 316 2.28 -9.68 -7.63
N GLN A 317 2.59 -8.41 -7.92
CA GLN A 317 1.80 -7.62 -8.87
C GLN A 317 1.96 -8.17 -10.29
N ARG A 318 3.19 -8.48 -10.72
CA ARG A 318 3.46 -9.04 -12.06
C ARG A 318 2.74 -10.38 -12.27
N ILE A 319 2.67 -11.23 -11.24
CA ILE A 319 1.84 -12.45 -11.26
C ILE A 319 0.36 -12.11 -11.51
N LYS A 320 -0.21 -11.15 -10.77
CA LYS A 320 -1.64 -10.81 -10.89
C LYS A 320 -1.99 -10.02 -12.15
N VAL A 321 -1.05 -9.25 -12.71
CA VAL A 321 -1.18 -8.58 -14.01
C VAL A 321 -1.13 -9.59 -15.16
N ASN A 322 -0.17 -10.52 -15.16
CA ASN A 322 -0.10 -11.62 -16.14
C ASN A 322 -1.39 -12.46 -16.15
N LEU A 323 -1.91 -12.78 -14.96
CA LEU A 323 -3.21 -13.47 -14.80
C LEU A 323 -4.40 -12.66 -15.28
N ALA A 324 -4.41 -11.34 -15.04
CA ALA A 324 -5.48 -10.47 -15.52
C ALA A 324 -5.51 -10.40 -17.05
N LEU A 325 -4.35 -10.24 -17.69
CA LEU A 325 -4.19 -10.18 -19.14
C LEU A 325 -4.62 -11.49 -19.81
N TYR A 326 -4.19 -12.64 -19.27
CA TYR A 326 -4.66 -13.95 -19.73
C TYR A 326 -6.20 -14.09 -19.65
N ALA A 327 -6.79 -13.68 -18.53
CA ALA A 327 -8.23 -13.76 -18.30
C ALA A 327 -9.04 -12.62 -18.95
N GLN A 328 -8.42 -11.77 -19.78
CA GLN A 328 -9.02 -10.58 -20.40
C GLN A 328 -9.66 -9.59 -19.40
N GLN A 329 -9.13 -9.55 -18.18
CA GLN A 329 -9.60 -8.66 -17.10
C GLN A 329 -8.70 -7.42 -16.98
N ASN A 330 -9.27 -6.28 -16.58
CA ASN A 330 -8.51 -5.06 -16.30
C ASN A 330 -7.40 -5.32 -15.24
N PRO A 331 -6.10 -5.17 -15.58
CA PRO A 331 -4.99 -5.39 -14.66
C PRO A 331 -4.82 -4.26 -13.62
N GLN A 332 -5.32 -3.06 -13.91
CA GLN A 332 -5.09 -1.85 -13.08
C GLN A 332 -5.64 -1.99 -11.65
N LYS A 333 -6.59 -2.91 -11.42
CA LYS A 333 -7.10 -3.26 -10.07
C LYS A 333 -6.04 -3.81 -9.10
N PHE A 334 -4.86 -4.17 -9.60
CA PHE A 334 -3.71 -4.63 -8.78
C PHE A 334 -2.61 -3.56 -8.63
N LEU A 335 -2.76 -2.41 -9.29
CA LEU A 335 -1.79 -1.32 -9.34
C LEU A 335 -2.18 -0.18 -8.40
N SER A 336 -1.20 0.66 -8.06
CA SER A 336 -1.39 1.88 -7.29
C SER A 336 -1.74 3.09 -8.17
N PRO A 337 -2.27 4.20 -7.62
CA PRO A 337 -2.55 5.41 -8.38
C PRO A 337 -1.36 5.93 -9.19
N SER A 338 -0.15 5.95 -8.60
CA SER A 338 1.06 6.34 -9.33
C SER A 338 1.44 5.32 -10.41
N GLN A 339 1.33 4.01 -10.17
CA GLN A 339 1.56 3.01 -11.21
C GLN A 339 0.61 3.15 -12.41
N VAL A 340 -0.66 3.50 -12.18
CA VAL A 340 -1.64 3.73 -13.26
C VAL A 340 -1.33 5.03 -14.02
N ARG A 341 -0.84 6.09 -13.36
CA ARG A 341 -0.34 7.30 -14.03
C ARG A 341 0.91 7.00 -14.87
N LEU A 342 1.90 6.33 -14.28
CA LEU A 342 3.16 5.96 -14.93
C LEU A 342 2.91 5.06 -16.15
N TYR A 343 1.98 4.10 -16.05
CA TYR A 343 1.59 3.25 -17.18
C TYR A 343 1.07 4.05 -18.38
N LYS A 344 0.27 5.10 -18.15
CA LYS A 344 -0.20 5.99 -19.25
C LYS A 344 0.97 6.74 -19.91
N GLN A 345 1.91 7.25 -19.11
CA GLN A 345 3.12 7.91 -19.63
C GLN A 345 3.99 6.94 -20.44
N ILE A 346 4.15 5.69 -19.96
CA ILE A 346 4.83 4.62 -20.68
C ILE A 346 4.16 4.33 -22.04
N GLN A 347 2.82 4.27 -22.10
CA GLN A 347 2.09 4.05 -23.36
C GLN A 347 2.18 5.23 -24.35
N GLN A 348 2.39 6.45 -23.86
CA GLN A 348 2.51 7.66 -24.67
C GLN A 348 3.96 7.95 -25.11
N SER A 349 4.94 7.37 -24.41
CA SER A 349 6.35 7.57 -24.67
C SER A 349 6.86 6.75 -25.85
N LYS A 350 7.82 7.31 -26.60
CA LYS A 350 8.59 6.61 -27.64
C LYS A 350 9.93 6.07 -27.12
N ILE A 351 10.21 6.22 -25.83
CA ILE A 351 11.52 5.92 -25.22
C ILE A 351 11.64 4.42 -24.90
N LYS A 352 12.80 3.84 -25.21
CA LYS A 352 13.08 2.42 -24.95
C LYS A 352 13.36 2.17 -23.45
N LEU A 353 12.36 1.65 -22.75
CA LEU A 353 12.45 1.23 -21.36
C LEU A 353 12.92 -0.24 -21.23
N ALA A 354 13.45 -0.60 -20.06
CA ALA A 354 13.85 -1.97 -19.74
C ALA A 354 12.64 -2.89 -19.49
N ASP A 355 12.85 -4.20 -19.49
CA ASP A 355 11.81 -5.20 -19.20
C ASP A 355 11.95 -5.69 -17.75
N TYR A 356 10.99 -5.31 -16.90
CA TYR A 356 10.99 -5.59 -15.47
C TYR A 356 10.22 -6.88 -15.11
N SER A 357 9.86 -7.72 -16.09
CA SER A 357 9.01 -8.91 -15.87
C SER A 357 9.53 -9.88 -14.79
N VAL A 358 10.84 -9.83 -14.50
CA VAL A 358 11.53 -10.61 -13.46
C VAL A 358 12.39 -9.78 -12.48
N SER A 359 12.28 -8.45 -12.47
CA SER A 359 13.09 -7.59 -11.58
C SER A 359 12.78 -7.82 -10.09
N GLU A 360 13.78 -7.64 -9.23
CA GLU A 360 13.62 -7.83 -7.78
C GLU A 360 13.41 -6.50 -7.01
N SER A 361 13.64 -5.34 -7.63
CA SER A 361 13.59 -4.04 -6.94
C SER A 361 12.69 -3.01 -7.61
N ILE A 362 11.46 -2.89 -7.10
CA ILE A 362 10.48 -1.88 -7.54
C ILE A 362 10.99 -0.44 -7.35
N ILE A 363 11.96 -0.20 -6.46
CA ILE A 363 12.48 1.15 -6.20
C ILE A 363 13.46 1.53 -7.31
N ASP A 364 14.45 0.67 -7.60
CA ASP A 364 15.44 0.92 -8.66
C ASP A 364 14.78 0.95 -10.05
N ASP A 365 13.85 0.02 -10.32
CA ASP A 365 12.99 0.03 -11.51
C ASP A 365 12.27 1.39 -11.68
N TRP A 366 11.75 1.96 -10.58
CA TRP A 366 11.01 3.23 -10.59
C TRP A 366 11.92 4.42 -10.85
N GLU A 367 13.11 4.46 -10.26
CA GLU A 367 14.08 5.53 -10.50
C GLU A 367 14.64 5.49 -11.91
N GLU A 368 14.84 4.30 -12.50
CA GLU A 368 15.23 4.16 -13.91
C GLU A 368 14.15 4.72 -14.85
N VAL A 369 12.87 4.36 -14.65
CA VAL A 369 11.78 4.86 -15.50
C VAL A 369 11.54 6.36 -15.28
N GLU A 370 11.55 6.86 -14.03
CA GLU A 370 11.44 8.31 -13.77
C GLU A 370 12.57 9.10 -14.42
N LYS A 371 13.81 8.58 -14.41
CA LYS A 371 14.95 9.21 -15.07
C LYS A 371 14.81 9.17 -16.59
N LYS A 372 14.34 8.06 -17.15
CA LYS A 372 14.16 7.91 -18.61
C LYS A 372 12.98 8.69 -19.17
N LEU A 373 11.93 8.97 -18.40
CA LEU A 373 10.76 9.74 -18.86
C LEU A 373 10.88 11.26 -18.60
N LYS A 374 11.98 11.73 -18.01
CA LYS A 374 12.32 13.16 -17.82
C LYS A 374 13.34 13.68 -18.85
N ASN A 375 13.88 12.80 -19.68
CA ASN A 375 14.89 13.06 -20.71
C ASN A 375 14.29 12.79 -22.11
#